data_AF-A0A3D0MGH4-F1
#
_entry.id   AF-A0A3D0MGH4-F1
#
_cell.length_a   1.000
_cell.length_b   1.000
_cell.length_c   1.000
_cell.angle_alpha   90.00
_cell.angle_beta   90.00
_cell.angle_gamma   90.00
#
_symmetry.space_group_name_H-M   'P 1'
#
loop_
_entity.id
_entity.type
_entity.pdbx_description
1 polymer ?
#
loop_
_entity_poly.entity_id
_entity_poly.type
_entity_poly.pdbx_seq_one_letter_code
_entity_poly.pdbx_strand_id
1 'polypeptide(L)' 'MKDDGTRLVFELTPDEVAQIAASVEFHFRYWPGYPAAEKEEQERLWHLRRIFRTAMMEVSFLRE' A
#
# COMPACT_ATOMS: atom_id res chain seq x y z
N MET A 1 22.87 -21.26 6.70
CA MET A 1 21.40 -21.18 6.84
C MET A 1 20.97 -19.89 6.17
N LYS A 2 20.22 -19.97 5.07
CA LYS A 2 19.59 -18.79 4.48
C LYS A 2 18.47 -18.39 5.43
N ASP A 3 18.45 -17.12 5.81
CA ASP A 3 17.36 -16.52 6.57
C ASP A 3 16.11 -16.52 5.68
N ASP A 4 15.34 -17.62 5.72
CA ASP A 4 13.99 -17.66 5.17
C ASP A 4 13.12 -16.85 6.12
N GLY A 5 13.26 -15.53 6.03
CA GLY A 5 12.48 -14.55 6.78
C GLY A 5 11.02 -14.98 6.74
N THR A 6 10.44 -15.18 7.93
CA THR A 6 9.10 -15.72 8.09
C THR A 6 8.13 -14.89 7.25
N ARG A 7 7.72 -15.44 6.10
CA ARG A 7 6.85 -14.75 5.16
C ARG A 7 5.45 -14.74 5.77
N LEU A 8 5.18 -13.71 6.55
CA LEU A 8 3.88 -13.44 7.14
C LEU A 8 2.92 -13.09 6.00
N VAL A 9 1.92 -13.95 5.80
CA VAL A 9 0.80 -13.71 4.87
C VAL A 9 -0.41 -13.38 5.71
N PHE A 10 -1.08 -12.28 5.39
CA PHE A 10 -2.33 -11.86 6.01
C PHE A 10 -3.41 -11.82 4.94
N GLU A 11 -4.59 -12.34 5.29
CA GLU A 11 -5.79 -12.14 4.49
C GLU A 11 -6.44 -10.83 4.92
N LEU A 12 -6.79 -9.99 3.96
CA LEU A 12 -7.47 -8.72 4.19
C LEU A 12 -8.90 -8.81 3.64
N THR A 13 -9.84 -8.34 4.42
CA THR A 13 -11.21 -8.11 3.98
C THR A 13 -11.28 -6.92 3.00
N PRO A 14 -12.32 -6.85 2.15
CA PRO A 14 -12.57 -5.68 1.29
C PRO A 14 -12.51 -4.33 2.00
N ASP A 15 -13.06 -4.25 3.21
CA ASP A 15 -13.14 -3.00 3.97
C ASP A 15 -11.78 -2.60 4.55
N GLU A 16 -10.96 -3.57 4.97
CA GLU A 16 -9.58 -3.33 5.39
C GLU A 16 -8.71 -2.85 4.22
N VAL A 17 -8.86 -3.45 3.03
CA VAL A 17 -8.20 -2.99 1.81
C VAL A 17 -8.57 -1.54 1.51
N ALA A 18 -9.86 -1.20 1.59
CA ALA A 18 -10.35 0.16 1.37
C ALA A 18 -9.79 1.16 2.39
N GLN A 19 -9.77 0.79 3.68
CA GLN A 19 -9.24 1.63 4.74
C GLN A 19 -7.74 1.90 4.55
N ILE A 20 -6.95 0.86 4.22
CA ILE A 20 -5.51 1.03 4.01
C ILE A 20 -5.25 1.84 2.75
N ALA A 21 -5.98 1.60 1.66
CA ALA A 21 -5.87 2.38 0.43
C ALA A 21 -6.14 3.87 0.68
N ALA A 22 -7.20 4.20 1.44
CA ALA A 22 -7.53 5.58 1.80
C ALA A 22 -6.42 6.23 2.65
N SER A 23 -5.84 5.49 3.60
CA SER A 23 -4.70 5.97 4.39
C SER A 23 -3.47 6.25 3.53
N VAL A 24 -3.14 5.36 2.59
CA VAL A 24 -2.01 5.54 1.67
C VAL A 24 -2.21 6.76 0.76
N GLU A 25 -3.41 6.96 0.21
CA GLU A 25 -3.71 8.16 -0.60
C GLU A 25 -3.66 9.45 0.22
N PHE A 26 -4.13 9.43 1.47
CA PHE A 26 -3.98 10.56 2.39
C PHE A 26 -2.49 10.91 2.57
N HIS A 27 -1.67 9.94 2.94
CA HIS A 27 -0.24 10.17 3.14
C HIS A 27 0.42 10.63 1.85
N PHE A 28 0.10 10.03 0.70
CA PHE A 28 0.63 10.45 -0.59
C PHE A 28 0.32 11.91 -0.92
N ARG A 29 -0.90 12.38 -0.62
CA ARG A 29 -1.33 13.76 -0.89
C ARG A 29 -0.63 14.78 0.00
N TYR A 30 -0.35 14.44 1.25
CA TYR A 30 0.23 15.36 2.23
C TYR A 30 1.73 15.14 2.48
N TRP A 31 2.34 14.15 1.82
CA TRP A 31 3.75 13.88 1.94
C TRP A 31 4.57 15.04 1.35
N PRO A 32 5.58 15.58 2.06
CA PRO A 32 6.38 16.71 1.59
C PRO A 32 7.23 16.40 0.36
N GLY A 33 7.48 15.11 0.07
CA GLY A 33 8.21 14.65 -1.12
C GLY A 33 9.71 14.91 -1.04
N TYR A 34 10.45 14.35 -1.98
CA TYR A 34 11.86 14.71 -2.19
C TYR A 34 11.97 16.10 -2.84
N PRO A 35 12.87 16.99 -2.41
CA PRO A 35 13.98 16.76 -1.46
C PRO A 35 13.70 17.10 0.01
N ALA A 36 12.47 17.49 0.36
CA ALA A 36 12.10 17.82 1.73
C ALA A 36 12.00 16.60 2.67
N ALA A 37 11.89 15.40 2.11
CA ALA A 37 11.95 14.11 2.78
C ALA A 37 12.78 13.08 1.98
N GLU A 38 13.07 11.94 2.61
CA GLU A 38 13.92 10.89 2.06
C GLU A 38 13.34 10.29 0.77
N LYS A 39 14.19 10.12 -0.25
CA LYS A 39 13.79 9.55 -1.54
C LYS A 39 13.24 8.14 -1.40
N GLU A 40 13.86 7.33 -0.53
CA GLU A 40 13.44 5.96 -0.26
C GLU A 40 12.02 5.88 0.35
N GLU A 41 11.64 6.86 1.19
CA GLU A 41 10.28 6.95 1.72
C GLU A 41 9.26 7.26 0.63
N GLN A 42 9.60 8.17 -0.28
CA GLN A 42 8.75 8.46 -1.43
C GLN A 42 8.57 7.22 -2.32
N GLU A 43 9.64 6.48 -2.60
CA GLU A 43 9.57 5.25 -3.40
C GLU A 43 8.71 4.16 -2.72
N ARG A 44 8.87 3.97 -1.41
CA ARG A 44 8.02 3.06 -0.62
C ARG A 44 6.56 3.45 -0.67
N LEU A 45 6.24 4.73 -0.53
CA LEU A 45 4.87 5.22 -0.58
C LEU A 45 4.24 5.05 -1.97
N TRP A 46 5.02 5.29 -3.03
CA TRP A 46 4.59 5.01 -4.41
C TRP A 46 4.30 3.53 -4.63
N HIS A 47 5.14 2.65 -4.09
CA HIS A 47 4.94 1.21 -4.18
C HIS A 47 3.66 0.75 -3.46
N LEU A 48 3.45 1.21 -2.23
CA LEU A 48 2.22 0.93 -1.46
C LEU A 48 0.97 1.41 -2.20
N ARG A 49 1.01 2.63 -2.75
CA ARG A 49 -0.11 3.19 -3.51
C ARG A 49 -0.49 2.30 -4.69
N ARG A 50 0.50 1.79 -5.43
CA ARG A 50 0.25 0.89 -6.56
C ARG A 50 -0.41 -0.42 -6.10
N ILE A 51 0.12 -1.05 -5.05
CA ILE A 51 -0.41 -2.33 -4.52
C ILE A 51 -1.89 -2.16 -4.11
N PHE A 52 -2.19 -1.16 -3.28
CA PHE A 52 -3.55 -1.00 -2.76
C PHE A 52 -4.54 -0.50 -3.82
N ARG A 53 -4.09 0.24 -4.83
CA ARG A 53 -4.94 0.57 -5.98
C ARG A 53 -5.31 -0.66 -6.79
N THR A 54 -4.38 -1.57 -7.02
CA THR A 54 -4.66 -2.86 -7.69
C THR A 54 -5.62 -3.71 -6.85
N ALA A 55 -5.36 -3.86 -5.55
CA ALA A 55 -6.24 -4.61 -4.64
C ALA A 55 -7.68 -4.03 -4.61
N MET A 56 -7.81 -2.71 -4.60
CA MET A 56 -9.13 -2.05 -4.69
C MET A 56 -9.88 -2.36 -5.98
N MET A 57 -9.19 -2.46 -7.11
CA MET A 57 -9.81 -2.86 -8.37
C MET A 57 -10.30 -4.31 -8.30
N GLU A 58 -9.48 -5.23 -7.79
CA GLU A 58 -9.84 -6.65 -7.62
C GLU A 58 -11.07 -6.82 -6.72
N VAL A 59 -11.08 -6.12 -5.57
CA VAL A 59 -12.23 -6.11 -4.65
C VAL A 59 -13.50 -5.58 -5.34
N SER A 60 -13.38 -4.58 -6.20
CA SER A 60 -14.53 -4.01 -6.92
C SER A 60 -15.10 -4.98 -7.94
N PHE A 61 -14.27 -5.76 -8.63
CA PHE A 61 -14.70 -6.79 -9.58
C PHE A 61 -15.32 -8.03 -8.90
N LEU A 62 -14.88 -8.39 -7.69
CA LEU A 62 -15.43 -9.53 -6.95
C LEU A 62 -16.81 -9.26 -6.32
N ARG A 63 -17.26 -8.00 -6.31
CA ARG A 63 -18.57 -7.60 -5.79
C ARG A 63 -19.68 -7.61 -6.86
N GLU A 64 -19.36 -7.81 -8.14
CA GLU A 64 -20.30 -7.99 -9.26
C GLU A 64 -20.60 -9.47 -9.53
#